data_AF-X1GRE7-F1
#
_entry.id   AF-X1GRE7-F1
#
_cell.length_a   1.000
_cell.length_b   1.000
_cell.length_c   1.000
_cell.angle_alpha   90.00
_cell.angle_beta   90.00
_cell.angle_gamma   90.00
#
_symmetry.space_group_name_H-M   'P 1'
#
loop_
_entity.id
_entity.type
_entity.pdbx_description
1 polymer ?
#
loop_
_entity_poly.entity_id
_entity_poly.type
_entity_poly.pdbx_seq_one_letter_code
_entity_poly.pdbx_strand_id
1 'polypeptide(L)'
;PLSKTVIKELYSKISKKILYTQISDNISLDKELVRKYIENPEFLKQLSSMVEKKDYSCQAVYFLCQDVLIDIDKKHDSANWLYQVFQFALFKSFPEAVDLSVKDISDNCRKAFLFYLEILRVILKFQKSSGDLTFHGKYPLNFLTSEEKNKLENPAEYKRFLKALNDEYIYEMMKLSQEVLQFNTLDHICGVNWITLFIGRQLYNLGLPVDLGRISGAAAGHDIGKYGCKDIEAERTPYLHYYYTDMWFKKHNIPYIGHIAVNHSVWDLELENLPL
;
A
#
# COMPACT_ATOMS: atom_id res chain seq x y z
N PRO A 1 -24.10 6.88 -18.33
CA PRO A 1 -23.16 7.11 -19.46
C PRO A 1 -21.69 7.21 -19.02
N LEU A 2 -21.37 8.00 -17.98
CA LEU A 2 -20.02 8.07 -17.39
C LEU A 2 -19.57 6.78 -16.69
N SER A 3 -20.47 6.09 -15.96
CA SER A 3 -20.10 4.89 -15.19
C SER A 3 -19.61 3.74 -16.08
N LYS A 4 -20.25 3.51 -17.24
CA LYS A 4 -19.88 2.42 -18.16
C LYS A 4 -18.46 2.56 -18.73
N THR A 5 -18.04 3.79 -19.07
CA THR A 5 -16.69 4.06 -19.57
C THR A 5 -15.65 3.80 -18.47
N VAL A 6 -15.92 4.31 -17.26
CA VAL A 6 -15.05 4.11 -16.09
C VAL A 6 -14.89 2.62 -15.74
N ILE A 7 -15.99 1.87 -15.74
CA ILE A 7 -15.96 0.41 -15.49
C ILE A 7 -15.13 -0.31 -16.56
N LYS A 8 -15.30 0.05 -17.84
CA LYS A 8 -14.53 -0.54 -18.94
C LYS A 8 -13.03 -0.25 -18.83
N GLU A 9 -12.66 0.96 -18.43
CA GLU A 9 -11.25 1.32 -18.18
C GLU A 9 -10.67 0.56 -17.00
N LEU A 10 -11.41 0.44 -15.89
CA LEU A 10 -10.98 -0.33 -14.73
C LEU A 10 -10.80 -1.81 -15.08
N TYR A 11 -11.78 -2.39 -15.76
CA TYR A 11 -11.70 -3.75 -16.28
C TYR A 11 -10.47 -3.96 -17.19
N SER A 12 -10.20 -3.02 -18.09
CA SER A 12 -9.02 -3.06 -18.96
C SER A 12 -7.71 -2.99 -18.17
N LYS A 13 -7.64 -2.14 -17.13
CA LYS A 13 -6.46 -2.05 -16.24
C LYS A 13 -6.22 -3.35 -15.48
N ILE A 14 -7.28 -3.94 -14.93
CA ILE A 14 -7.27 -5.25 -14.25
C ILE A 14 -6.74 -6.31 -15.23
N SER A 15 -7.40 -6.46 -16.39
CA SER A 15 -7.04 -7.45 -17.41
C SER A 15 -5.60 -7.26 -17.90
N LYS A 16 -5.18 -6.03 -18.21
CA LYS A 16 -3.81 -5.71 -18.64
C LYS A 16 -2.79 -6.09 -17.57
N LYS A 17 -3.03 -5.69 -16.31
CA LYS A 17 -2.12 -5.97 -15.21
C LYS A 17 -2.01 -7.48 -15.00
N ILE A 18 -3.11 -8.19 -14.92
CA ILE A 18 -3.08 -9.60 -14.51
C ILE A 18 -2.67 -10.53 -15.65
N LEU A 19 -3.23 -10.34 -16.86
CA LEU A 19 -3.02 -11.27 -17.97
C LEU A 19 -1.76 -10.96 -18.80
N TYR A 20 -1.32 -9.69 -18.81
CA TYR A 20 -0.29 -9.22 -19.74
C TYR A 20 0.96 -8.63 -19.08
N THR A 21 0.95 -8.35 -17.77
CA THR A 21 2.20 -8.05 -17.06
C THR A 21 2.78 -9.34 -16.48
N GLN A 22 4.10 -9.34 -16.23
CA GLN A 22 4.87 -10.46 -15.68
C GLN A 22 4.38 -10.98 -14.31
N ILE A 23 3.20 -10.57 -13.83
CA ILE A 23 2.59 -11.06 -12.59
C ILE A 23 2.32 -12.56 -12.67
N SER A 24 1.65 -13.05 -13.72
CA SER A 24 1.42 -14.49 -13.86
C SER A 24 2.74 -15.26 -14.00
N ASP A 25 3.79 -14.64 -14.56
CA ASP A 25 5.11 -15.23 -14.70
C ASP A 25 5.90 -15.21 -13.38
N ASN A 26 5.75 -14.15 -12.57
CA ASN A 26 6.38 -13.99 -11.26
C ASN A 26 5.66 -14.78 -10.15
N ILE A 27 4.36 -15.04 -10.31
CA ILE A 27 3.54 -15.82 -9.39
C ILE A 27 3.35 -17.26 -9.91
N SER A 28 3.87 -17.60 -11.10
CA SER A 28 3.72 -18.93 -11.73
C SER A 28 2.27 -19.42 -11.73
N LEU A 29 1.34 -18.55 -12.12
CA LEU A 29 -0.10 -18.84 -12.21
C LEU A 29 -0.50 -19.21 -13.64
N ASP A 30 -1.42 -20.16 -13.75
CA ASP A 30 -2.02 -20.52 -15.03
C ASP A 30 -2.83 -19.33 -15.60
N LYS A 31 -2.33 -18.78 -16.71
CA LYS A 31 -2.94 -17.63 -17.39
C LYS A 31 -4.33 -17.98 -17.95
N GLU A 32 -4.56 -19.23 -18.37
CA GLU A 32 -5.86 -19.65 -18.89
C GLU A 32 -6.89 -19.74 -17.77
N LEU A 33 -6.49 -20.27 -16.61
CA LEU A 33 -7.33 -20.29 -15.41
C LEU A 33 -7.77 -18.87 -15.05
N VAL A 34 -6.82 -17.94 -14.92
CA VAL A 34 -7.13 -16.56 -14.53
C VAL A 34 -7.97 -15.84 -15.59
N ARG A 35 -7.69 -16.06 -16.88
CA ARG A 35 -8.46 -15.49 -17.99
C ARG A 35 -9.92 -15.92 -17.93
N LYS A 36 -10.18 -17.22 -17.72
CA LYS A 36 -11.55 -17.78 -17.61
C LYS A 36 -12.41 -17.02 -16.59
N TYR A 37 -11.82 -16.58 -15.49
CA TYR A 37 -12.54 -15.86 -14.46
C TYR A 37 -12.68 -14.36 -14.73
N ILE A 38 -11.63 -13.69 -15.22
CA ILE A 38 -11.71 -12.26 -15.54
C ILE A 38 -12.65 -12.01 -16.72
N GLU A 39 -12.70 -12.91 -17.70
CA GLU A 39 -13.60 -12.81 -18.86
C GLU A 39 -15.02 -13.32 -18.56
N ASN A 40 -15.26 -13.85 -17.36
CA ASN A 40 -16.59 -14.26 -16.93
C ASN A 40 -17.52 -13.02 -16.83
N PRO A 41 -18.72 -13.03 -17.46
CA PRO A 41 -19.68 -11.95 -17.33
C PRO A 41 -20.04 -11.58 -15.89
N GLU A 42 -20.01 -12.55 -14.95
CA GLU A 42 -20.28 -12.30 -13.54
C GLU A 42 -19.19 -11.43 -12.90
N PHE A 43 -17.92 -11.58 -13.31
CA PHE A 43 -16.82 -10.72 -12.82
C PHE A 43 -17.09 -9.25 -13.20
N LEU A 44 -17.48 -8.99 -14.45
CA LEU A 44 -17.79 -7.63 -14.89
C LEU A 44 -19.02 -7.07 -14.17
N LYS A 45 -20.02 -7.90 -13.88
CA LYS A 45 -21.22 -7.51 -13.13
C LYS A 45 -20.87 -7.17 -11.67
N GLN A 46 -20.06 -7.98 -10.99
CA GLN A 46 -19.58 -7.70 -9.64
C GLN A 46 -18.73 -6.44 -9.60
N LEU A 47 -17.80 -6.27 -10.56
CA LEU A 47 -17.00 -5.05 -10.69
C LEU A 47 -17.85 -3.81 -10.94
N SER A 48 -18.91 -3.92 -11.76
CA SER A 48 -19.85 -2.82 -12.00
C SER A 48 -20.57 -2.42 -10.71
N SER A 49 -21.10 -3.40 -9.97
CA SER A 49 -21.74 -3.20 -8.67
C SER A 49 -20.80 -2.54 -7.65
N MET A 50 -19.53 -2.98 -7.61
CA MET A 50 -18.48 -2.40 -6.76
C MET A 50 -18.27 -0.91 -7.06
N VAL A 51 -18.16 -0.54 -8.34
CA VAL A 51 -17.98 0.85 -8.78
C VAL A 51 -19.22 1.71 -8.51
N GLU A 52 -20.41 1.18 -8.75
CA GLU A 52 -21.67 1.89 -8.53
C GLU A 52 -21.92 2.17 -7.05
N LYS A 53 -21.63 1.20 -6.18
CA LYS A 53 -21.73 1.35 -4.72
C LYS A 53 -20.56 2.11 -4.10
N LYS A 54 -19.48 2.34 -4.86
CA LYS A 54 -18.20 2.86 -4.38
C LYS A 54 -17.61 2.07 -3.21
N ASP A 55 -17.84 0.76 -3.20
CA ASP A 55 -17.34 -0.14 -2.17
C ASP A 55 -16.00 -0.74 -2.62
N TYR A 56 -14.89 -0.14 -2.20
CA TYR A 56 -13.54 -0.61 -2.51
C TYR A 56 -12.86 -1.22 -1.28
N SER A 57 -13.65 -1.81 -0.38
CA SER A 57 -13.14 -2.56 0.78
C SER A 57 -12.30 -3.77 0.35
N CYS A 58 -11.38 -4.20 1.21
CA CYS A 58 -10.64 -5.44 1.03
C CYS A 58 -11.59 -6.63 0.89
N GLN A 59 -12.67 -6.66 1.67
CA GLN A 59 -13.72 -7.66 1.59
C GLN A 59 -14.43 -7.67 0.23
N ALA A 60 -14.79 -6.50 -0.32
CA ALA A 60 -15.40 -6.43 -1.65
C ALA A 60 -14.45 -6.95 -2.74
N VAL A 61 -13.16 -6.62 -2.65
CA VAL A 61 -12.14 -7.15 -3.58
C VAL A 61 -11.95 -8.65 -3.41
N TYR A 62 -12.02 -9.17 -2.19
CA TYR A 62 -11.95 -10.61 -1.93
C TYR A 62 -13.11 -11.34 -2.60
N PHE A 63 -14.35 -10.84 -2.44
CA PHE A 63 -15.52 -11.44 -3.08
C PHE A 63 -15.45 -11.37 -4.61
N LEU A 64 -14.87 -10.30 -5.18
CA LEU A 64 -14.64 -10.19 -6.63
C LEU A 64 -13.72 -11.30 -7.17
N CYS A 65 -12.85 -11.87 -6.33
CA CYS A 65 -11.82 -12.83 -6.75
C CYS A 65 -11.97 -14.21 -6.10
N GLN A 66 -12.97 -14.42 -5.25
CA GLN A 66 -13.09 -15.59 -4.39
C GLN A 66 -13.01 -16.90 -5.18
N ASP A 67 -13.71 -17.00 -6.31
CA ASP A 67 -13.74 -18.23 -7.09
C ASP A 67 -12.37 -18.58 -7.70
N VAL A 68 -11.60 -17.58 -8.14
CA VAL A 68 -10.20 -17.78 -8.60
C VAL A 68 -9.33 -18.24 -7.44
N LEU A 69 -9.48 -17.63 -6.27
CA LEU A 69 -8.64 -17.92 -5.11
C LEU A 69 -8.82 -19.37 -4.64
N ILE A 70 -10.07 -19.86 -4.61
CA ILE A 70 -10.40 -21.26 -4.31
C ILE A 70 -9.79 -22.21 -5.36
N ASP A 71 -9.74 -21.79 -6.62
CA ASP A 71 -9.15 -22.61 -7.68
C ASP A 71 -7.62 -22.64 -7.64
N ILE A 72 -6.98 -21.54 -7.25
CA ILE A 72 -5.53 -21.46 -7.03
C ILE A 72 -5.12 -22.31 -5.82
N ASP A 73 -5.83 -22.17 -4.70
CA ASP A 73 -5.57 -22.93 -3.48
C ASP A 73 -6.78 -23.74 -3.06
N LYS A 74 -6.74 -25.05 -3.32
CA LYS A 74 -7.83 -25.97 -2.96
C LYS A 74 -8.02 -26.13 -1.45
N LYS A 75 -7.08 -25.66 -0.63
CA LYS A 75 -7.21 -25.60 0.84
C LYS A 75 -7.73 -24.25 1.33
N HIS A 76 -8.19 -23.38 0.42
CA HIS A 76 -8.72 -22.06 0.73
C HIS A 76 -9.79 -22.15 1.83
N ASP A 77 -9.54 -21.42 2.91
CA ASP A 77 -10.50 -21.19 3.98
C ASP A 77 -10.83 -19.69 4.02
N SER A 78 -12.11 -19.37 3.95
CA SER A 78 -12.59 -17.98 4.05
C SER A 78 -12.44 -17.40 5.46
N ALA A 79 -12.35 -18.24 6.50
CA ALA A 79 -12.23 -17.78 7.88
C ALA A 79 -10.90 -17.05 8.09
N ASN A 80 -10.97 -15.78 8.52
CA ASN A 80 -9.81 -14.93 8.78
C ASN A 80 -8.86 -14.75 7.57
N TRP A 81 -9.32 -15.01 6.34
CA TRP A 81 -8.45 -15.00 5.17
C TRP A 81 -7.79 -13.65 4.91
N LEU A 82 -8.56 -12.55 5.02
CA LEU A 82 -8.02 -11.18 4.88
C LEU A 82 -6.94 -10.87 5.93
N TYR A 83 -7.09 -11.39 7.16
CA TYR A 83 -6.09 -11.25 8.19
C TYR A 83 -4.80 -12.01 7.84
N GLN A 84 -4.91 -13.21 7.26
CA GLN A 84 -3.75 -13.95 6.77
C GLN A 84 -3.05 -13.21 5.61
N VAL A 85 -3.79 -12.59 4.70
CA VAL A 85 -3.20 -11.75 3.64
C VAL A 85 -2.50 -10.53 4.22
N PHE A 86 -3.09 -9.88 5.21
CA PHE A 86 -2.47 -8.78 5.94
C PHE A 86 -1.12 -9.23 6.53
N GLN A 87 -1.11 -10.34 7.26
CA GLN A 87 0.10 -10.92 7.85
C GLN A 87 1.14 -11.29 6.78
N PHE A 88 0.72 -11.81 5.63
CA PHE A 88 1.61 -12.08 4.50
C PHE A 88 2.23 -10.81 3.88
N ALA A 89 1.45 -9.74 3.74
CA ALA A 89 1.97 -8.45 3.28
C ALA A 89 2.93 -7.85 4.33
N LEU A 90 2.58 -7.96 5.62
CA LEU A 90 3.40 -7.51 6.74
C LEU A 90 4.76 -8.21 6.79
N PHE A 91 4.79 -9.52 6.55
CA PHE A 91 6.02 -10.34 6.55
C PHE A 91 7.11 -9.79 5.63
N LYS A 92 6.73 -9.16 4.51
CA LYS A 92 7.68 -8.58 3.55
C LYS A 92 8.50 -7.44 4.16
N SER A 93 7.88 -6.66 5.03
CA SER A 93 8.45 -5.47 5.63
C SER A 93 9.06 -5.77 7.01
N PHE A 94 8.28 -6.47 7.84
CA PHE A 94 8.56 -6.75 9.25
C PHE A 94 8.37 -8.26 9.56
N PRO A 95 9.28 -9.13 9.11
CA PRO A 95 9.14 -10.59 9.26
C PRO A 95 9.12 -11.07 10.73
N GLU A 96 9.61 -10.25 11.65
CA GLU A 96 9.63 -10.55 13.09
C GLU A 96 8.34 -10.13 13.82
N ALA A 97 7.46 -9.38 13.16
CA ALA A 97 6.20 -8.88 13.72
C ALA A 97 4.99 -9.75 13.37
N VAL A 98 5.16 -10.72 12.46
CA VAL A 98 4.04 -11.55 12.00
C VAL A 98 3.74 -12.73 12.90
N ASP A 99 2.49 -13.18 12.83
CA ASP A 99 2.09 -14.47 13.40
C ASP A 99 2.83 -15.65 12.72
N LEU A 100 3.15 -16.67 13.52
CA LEU A 100 3.80 -17.91 13.06
C LEU A 100 3.00 -18.62 11.97
N SER A 101 1.67 -18.44 11.96
CA SER A 101 0.75 -19.03 10.97
C SER A 101 1.11 -18.71 9.51
N VAL A 102 1.83 -17.62 9.26
CA VAL A 102 2.21 -17.19 7.90
C VAL A 102 3.59 -17.68 7.47
N LYS A 103 4.42 -18.18 8.39
CA LYS A 103 5.79 -18.64 8.08
C LYS A 103 5.80 -19.93 7.26
N ASP A 104 4.80 -20.79 7.42
CA ASP A 104 4.71 -22.12 6.78
C ASP A 104 3.47 -22.28 5.87
N ILE A 105 3.14 -21.26 5.09
CA ILE A 105 2.04 -21.34 4.10
C ILE A 105 2.43 -22.13 2.84
N SER A 106 1.46 -22.82 2.24
CA SER A 106 1.66 -23.56 0.99
C SER A 106 2.03 -22.63 -0.18
N ASP A 107 2.71 -23.16 -1.21
CA ASP A 107 3.00 -22.39 -2.43
C ASP A 107 1.72 -21.85 -3.09
N ASN A 108 0.66 -22.66 -3.14
CA ASN A 108 -0.63 -22.24 -3.69
C ASN A 108 -1.27 -21.11 -2.88
N CYS A 109 -1.23 -21.20 -1.54
CA CYS A 109 -1.71 -20.14 -0.65
C CYS A 109 -0.96 -18.83 -0.89
N ARG A 110 0.37 -18.90 -0.97
CA ARG A 110 1.22 -17.74 -1.32
C ARG A 110 0.85 -17.14 -2.68
N LYS A 111 0.60 -17.98 -3.69
CA LYS A 111 0.17 -17.53 -5.02
C LYS A 111 -1.19 -16.83 -4.97
N ALA A 112 -2.15 -17.36 -4.19
CA ALA A 112 -3.46 -16.76 -3.98
C ALA A 112 -3.35 -15.38 -3.31
N PHE A 113 -2.51 -15.25 -2.27
CA PHE A 113 -2.26 -13.96 -1.60
C PHE A 113 -1.64 -12.93 -2.55
N LEU A 114 -0.61 -13.31 -3.30
CA LEU A 114 0.04 -12.41 -4.27
C LEU A 114 -0.94 -11.99 -5.38
N PHE A 115 -1.75 -12.93 -5.88
CA PHE A 115 -2.78 -12.63 -6.87
C PHE A 115 -3.74 -11.56 -6.34
N TYR A 116 -4.33 -11.81 -5.16
CA TYR A 116 -5.26 -10.87 -4.54
C TYR A 116 -4.64 -9.50 -4.27
N LEU A 117 -3.40 -9.43 -3.76
CA LEU A 117 -2.72 -8.17 -3.51
C LEU A 117 -2.53 -7.35 -4.79
N GLU A 118 -2.30 -7.99 -5.93
CA GLU A 118 -2.21 -7.30 -7.23
C GLU A 118 -3.59 -6.83 -7.73
N ILE A 119 -4.68 -7.56 -7.47
CA ILE A 119 -6.04 -7.05 -7.73
C ILE A 119 -6.32 -5.84 -6.85
N LEU A 120 -6.09 -5.97 -5.56
CA LEU A 120 -6.30 -4.93 -4.56
C LEU A 120 -5.54 -3.67 -4.95
N ARG A 121 -4.27 -3.79 -5.35
CA ARG A 121 -3.47 -2.70 -5.88
C ARG A 121 -4.13 -1.93 -7.02
N VAL A 122 -4.70 -2.64 -8.00
CA VAL A 122 -5.38 -2.01 -9.15
C VAL A 122 -6.65 -1.29 -8.71
N ILE A 123 -7.45 -1.92 -7.85
CA ILE A 123 -8.68 -1.34 -7.31
C ILE A 123 -8.38 -0.11 -6.45
N LEU A 124 -7.40 -0.17 -5.56
CA LEU A 124 -7.01 0.95 -4.71
C LEU A 124 -6.42 2.10 -5.51
N LYS A 125 -5.65 1.83 -6.57
CA LYS A 125 -5.21 2.88 -7.51
C LYS A 125 -6.39 3.58 -8.19
N PHE A 126 -7.44 2.83 -8.51
CA PHE A 126 -8.66 3.41 -9.06
C PHE A 126 -9.44 4.21 -8.01
N GLN A 127 -9.57 3.68 -6.79
CA GLN A 127 -10.26 4.32 -5.67
C GLN A 127 -9.75 5.74 -5.42
N LYS A 128 -8.43 5.99 -5.50
CA LYS A 128 -7.83 7.33 -5.36
C LYS A 128 -8.43 8.40 -6.29
N SER A 129 -9.14 8.00 -7.35
CA SER A 129 -9.78 8.88 -8.33
C SER A 129 -11.29 8.66 -8.46
N SER A 130 -11.89 7.77 -7.65
CA SER A 130 -13.31 7.42 -7.77
C SER A 130 -14.25 8.42 -7.08
N GLY A 131 -13.71 9.27 -6.21
CA GLY A 131 -14.48 10.22 -5.41
C GLY A 131 -15.40 9.53 -4.41
N ASP A 132 -14.94 8.44 -3.79
CA ASP A 132 -15.59 7.85 -2.62
C ASP A 132 -15.41 8.76 -1.39
N LEU A 133 -16.17 8.46 -0.33
CA LEU A 133 -16.25 9.31 0.86
C LEU A 133 -15.26 8.91 1.95
N THR A 134 -14.38 7.93 1.70
CA THR A 134 -13.33 7.54 2.64
C THR A 134 -12.29 8.67 2.77
N PHE A 135 -11.60 8.74 3.90
CA PHE A 135 -10.61 9.79 4.12
C PHE A 135 -9.44 9.67 3.13
N HIS A 136 -8.86 8.48 2.94
CA HIS A 136 -7.89 8.21 1.89
C HIS A 136 -8.44 8.33 0.45
N GLY A 137 -9.76 8.31 0.27
CA GLY A 137 -10.41 8.66 -1.01
C GLY A 137 -10.39 10.17 -1.29
N LYS A 138 -10.64 10.98 -0.25
CA LYS A 138 -10.60 12.45 -0.32
C LYS A 138 -9.17 13.00 -0.34
N TYR A 139 -8.26 12.39 0.40
CA TYR A 139 -6.84 12.76 0.51
C TYR A 139 -5.94 11.60 0.08
N PRO A 140 -6.01 11.16 -1.17
CA PRO A 140 -5.24 9.99 -1.61
C PRO A 140 -3.74 10.22 -1.49
N LEU A 141 -3.02 9.17 -1.11
CA LEU A 141 -1.56 9.15 -1.12
C LEU A 141 -1.04 9.28 -2.56
N ASN A 142 -0.82 10.52 -2.99
CA ASN A 142 -0.40 10.92 -4.33
C ASN A 142 1.03 11.45 -4.28
N PHE A 143 1.95 10.62 -4.75
CA PHE A 143 3.38 10.95 -4.87
C PHE A 143 3.65 12.00 -5.96
N LEU A 144 4.92 12.42 -6.04
CA LEU A 144 5.35 13.39 -7.03
C LEU A 144 5.03 12.96 -8.47
N THR A 145 4.64 13.96 -9.26
CA THR A 145 4.49 13.86 -10.72
C THR A 145 5.83 13.54 -11.38
N SER A 146 5.78 13.09 -12.64
CA SER A 146 7.00 12.84 -13.42
C SER A 146 7.85 14.11 -13.59
N GLU A 147 7.21 15.27 -13.74
CA GLU A 147 7.89 16.56 -13.84
C GLU A 147 8.61 16.93 -12.53
N GLU A 148 7.91 16.82 -11.39
CA GLU A 148 8.49 17.07 -10.07
C GLU A 148 9.68 16.14 -9.79
N LYS A 149 9.56 14.85 -10.15
CA LYS A 149 10.65 13.87 -10.00
C LYS A 149 11.90 14.22 -10.80
N ASN A 150 11.74 14.79 -12.00
CA ASN A 150 12.86 15.19 -12.85
C ASN A 150 13.57 16.45 -12.35
N LYS A 151 12.91 17.23 -11.49
CA LYS A 151 13.44 18.44 -10.87
C LYS A 151 14.14 18.19 -9.53
N LEU A 152 14.10 16.96 -9.01
CA LEU A 152 14.80 16.61 -7.77
C LEU A 152 16.31 16.67 -7.97
N GLU A 153 17.02 17.28 -7.02
CA GLU A 153 18.49 17.32 -7.02
C GLU A 153 19.09 15.91 -6.95
N ASN A 154 18.51 15.05 -6.11
CA ASN A 154 18.90 13.64 -5.99
C ASN A 154 17.68 12.70 -5.99
N PRO A 155 17.20 12.24 -7.16
CA PRO A 155 16.01 11.40 -7.24
C PRO A 155 16.26 9.95 -6.82
N ALA A 156 17.51 9.52 -6.60
CA ALA A 156 17.84 8.10 -6.43
C ALA A 156 17.19 7.51 -5.18
N GLU A 157 17.22 8.24 -4.08
CA GLU A 157 16.66 7.82 -2.81
C GLU A 157 15.13 7.78 -2.84
N TYR A 158 14.49 8.81 -3.40
CA TYR A 158 13.05 8.82 -3.57
C TYR A 158 12.56 7.70 -4.49
N LYS A 159 13.33 7.35 -5.54
CA LYS A 159 13.05 6.19 -6.39
C LYS A 159 13.12 4.87 -5.61
N ARG A 160 14.13 4.70 -4.75
CA ARG A 160 14.22 3.50 -3.87
C ARG A 160 13.04 3.43 -2.91
N PHE A 161 12.63 4.56 -2.34
CA PHE A 161 11.44 4.65 -1.48
C PHE A 161 10.16 4.19 -2.18
N LEU A 162 9.86 4.75 -3.35
CA LEU A 162 8.67 4.35 -4.12
C LEU A 162 8.73 2.87 -4.53
N LYS A 163 9.92 2.37 -4.86
CA LYS A 163 10.13 0.95 -5.19
C LYS A 163 9.85 0.06 -3.97
N ALA A 164 10.39 0.40 -2.80
CA ALA A 164 10.17 -0.36 -1.57
C ALA A 164 8.69 -0.42 -1.17
N LEU A 165 8.00 0.73 -1.18
CA LEU A 165 6.56 0.77 -0.91
C LEU A 165 5.75 -0.14 -1.85
N ASN A 166 6.12 -0.15 -3.14
CA ASN A 166 5.43 -0.96 -4.14
C ASN A 166 5.78 -2.45 -4.02
N ASP A 167 7.04 -2.80 -3.81
CA ASP A 167 7.47 -4.20 -3.82
C ASP A 167 7.04 -4.94 -2.54
N GLU A 168 6.91 -4.21 -1.43
CA GLU A 168 6.48 -4.75 -0.14
C GLU A 168 4.97 -4.57 0.13
N TYR A 169 4.22 -4.06 -0.85
CA TYR A 169 2.76 -3.89 -0.76
C TYR A 169 2.32 -3.00 0.42
N ILE A 170 3.09 -1.96 0.75
CA ILE A 170 2.86 -1.15 1.95
C ILE A 170 1.48 -0.49 1.96
N TYR A 171 1.05 0.08 0.83
CA TYR A 171 -0.29 0.70 0.76
C TYR A 171 -1.40 -0.33 0.91
N GLU A 172 -1.27 -1.48 0.25
CA GLU A 172 -2.24 -2.57 0.37
C GLU A 172 -2.27 -3.16 1.79
N MET A 173 -1.12 -3.31 2.44
CA MET A 173 -0.97 -3.75 3.82
C MET A 173 -1.66 -2.78 4.79
N MET A 174 -1.43 -1.47 4.64
CA MET A 174 -2.08 -0.46 5.47
C MET A 174 -3.60 -0.46 5.31
N LYS A 175 -4.08 -0.65 4.07
CA LYS A 175 -5.52 -0.76 3.77
C LYS A 175 -6.13 -2.02 4.40
N LEU A 176 -5.45 -3.16 4.29
CA LEU A 176 -5.86 -4.41 4.93
C LEU A 176 -5.90 -4.26 6.46
N SER A 177 -4.85 -3.68 7.05
CA SER A 177 -4.80 -3.42 8.50
C SER A 177 -5.96 -2.56 8.98
N GLN A 178 -6.33 -1.53 8.22
CA GLN A 178 -7.48 -0.69 8.57
C GLN A 178 -8.78 -1.49 8.65
N GLU A 179 -8.96 -2.48 7.80
CA GLU A 179 -10.18 -3.29 7.78
C GLU A 179 -10.15 -4.44 8.80
N VAL A 180 -9.02 -5.12 8.96
CA VAL A 180 -8.94 -6.31 9.83
C VAL A 180 -8.60 -5.97 11.28
N LEU A 181 -7.85 -4.88 11.52
CA LEU A 181 -7.45 -4.43 12.87
C LEU A 181 -8.14 -3.13 13.31
N GLN A 182 -8.89 -2.47 12.42
CA GLN A 182 -9.57 -1.21 12.71
C GLN A 182 -8.61 -0.04 13.04
N PHE A 183 -7.35 -0.13 12.61
CA PHE A 183 -6.38 0.96 12.75
C PHE A 183 -6.50 2.00 11.65
N ASN A 184 -6.36 3.28 11.98
CA ASN A 184 -6.55 4.40 11.05
C ASN A 184 -5.24 4.96 10.46
N THR A 185 -4.11 4.25 10.61
CA THR A 185 -2.77 4.70 10.19
C THR A 185 -2.72 5.11 8.71
N LEU A 186 -3.43 4.41 7.82
CA LEU A 186 -3.51 4.77 6.39
C LEU A 186 -4.08 6.17 6.19
N ASP A 187 -5.19 6.50 6.87
CA ASP A 187 -5.86 7.79 6.73
C ASP A 187 -4.97 8.91 7.28
N HIS A 188 -4.33 8.67 8.42
CA HIS A 188 -3.36 9.60 9.00
C HIS A 188 -2.20 9.89 8.04
N ILE A 189 -1.53 8.86 7.52
CA ILE A 189 -0.41 9.01 6.57
C ILE A 189 -0.86 9.74 5.29
N CYS A 190 -2.04 9.40 4.78
CA CYS A 190 -2.65 10.07 3.63
C CYS A 190 -2.81 11.58 3.88
N GLY A 191 -3.35 11.97 5.04
CA GLY A 191 -3.54 13.37 5.42
C GLY A 191 -2.22 14.12 5.57
N VAL A 192 -1.24 13.54 6.29
CA VAL A 192 0.09 14.13 6.50
C VAL A 192 0.84 14.29 5.18
N ASN A 193 0.83 13.29 4.30
CA ASN A 193 1.45 13.40 2.98
C ASN A 193 0.78 14.47 2.11
N TRP A 194 -0.55 14.57 2.13
CA TRP A 194 -1.27 15.58 1.36
C TRP A 194 -0.91 17.00 1.81
N ILE A 195 -0.97 17.30 3.12
CA ILE A 195 -0.70 18.65 3.64
C ILE A 195 0.76 19.05 3.44
N THR A 196 1.69 18.12 3.69
CA THR A 196 3.13 18.39 3.53
C THR A 196 3.49 18.66 2.07
N LEU A 197 2.91 17.92 1.11
CA LEU A 197 3.13 18.21 -0.31
C LEU A 197 2.41 19.47 -0.77
N PHE A 198 1.22 19.75 -0.24
CA PHE A 198 0.50 20.99 -0.53
C PHE A 198 1.34 22.22 -0.13
N ILE A 199 1.92 22.21 1.07
CA ILE A 199 2.80 23.29 1.55
C ILE A 199 4.14 23.26 0.82
N GLY A 200 4.78 22.08 0.72
CA GLY A 200 6.09 21.93 0.09
C GLY A 200 6.14 22.44 -1.34
N ARG A 201 5.09 22.19 -2.14
CA ARG A 201 4.97 22.72 -3.50
C ARG A 201 4.94 24.24 -3.55
N GLN A 202 4.24 24.89 -2.61
CA GLN A 202 4.19 26.34 -2.53
C GLN A 202 5.58 26.91 -2.19
N LEU A 203 6.28 26.34 -1.22
CA LEU A 203 7.63 26.75 -0.85
C LEU A 203 8.61 26.55 -2.02
N TYR A 204 8.54 25.41 -2.71
CA TYR A 204 9.34 25.13 -3.89
C TYR A 204 9.10 26.16 -5.01
N ASN A 205 7.84 26.50 -5.28
CA ASN A 205 7.48 27.48 -6.30
C ASN A 205 7.92 28.91 -5.96
N LEU A 206 8.12 29.21 -4.67
CA LEU A 206 8.73 30.48 -4.21
C LEU A 206 10.26 30.48 -4.34
N GLY A 207 10.87 29.39 -4.81
CA GLY A 207 12.33 29.25 -4.92
C GLY A 207 13.03 28.95 -3.60
N LEU A 208 12.28 28.55 -2.55
CA LEU A 208 12.89 28.14 -1.29
C LEU A 208 13.56 26.77 -1.45
N PRO A 209 14.68 26.51 -0.73
CA PRO A 209 15.49 25.30 -0.90
C PRO A 209 14.84 24.09 -0.21
N VAL A 210 13.70 23.63 -0.74
CA VAL A 210 12.96 22.46 -0.25
C VAL A 210 13.07 21.30 -1.25
N ASP A 211 13.29 20.09 -0.74
CA ASP A 211 13.29 18.87 -1.55
C ASP A 211 11.93 18.16 -1.42
N LEU A 212 11.13 18.21 -2.50
CA LEU A 212 9.80 17.59 -2.52
C LEU A 212 9.84 16.06 -2.38
N GLY A 213 10.93 15.41 -2.79
CA GLY A 213 11.12 13.96 -2.67
C GLY A 213 11.31 13.55 -1.23
N ARG A 214 12.14 14.30 -0.49
CA ARG A 214 12.33 14.13 0.95
C ARG A 214 11.05 14.40 1.73
N ILE A 215 10.36 15.52 1.44
CA ILE A 215 9.08 15.85 2.07
C ILE A 215 8.06 14.73 1.83
N SER A 216 7.86 14.36 0.56
CA SER A 216 6.90 13.31 0.21
C SER A 216 7.22 11.98 0.87
N GLY A 217 8.49 11.57 0.81
CA GLY A 217 8.92 10.26 1.31
C GLY A 217 8.82 10.16 2.82
N ALA A 218 9.25 11.21 3.53
CA ALA A 218 9.23 11.24 4.98
C ALA A 218 7.79 11.24 5.49
N ALA A 219 6.94 12.11 4.93
CA ALA A 219 5.53 12.15 5.30
C ALA A 219 4.79 10.84 5.01
N ALA A 220 5.12 10.14 3.92
CA ALA A 220 4.49 8.87 3.58
C ALA A 220 5.00 7.68 4.40
N GLY A 221 6.23 7.76 4.93
CA GLY A 221 6.87 6.64 5.63
C GLY A 221 7.07 6.82 7.14
N HIS A 222 6.74 7.98 7.71
CA HIS A 222 7.02 8.30 9.13
C HIS A 222 6.47 7.26 10.12
N ASP A 223 5.28 6.75 9.85
CA ASP A 223 4.54 5.84 10.73
C ASP A 223 4.63 4.36 10.30
N ILE A 224 5.47 4.03 9.32
CA ILE A 224 5.57 2.65 8.81
C ILE A 224 6.01 1.66 9.89
N GLY A 225 6.82 2.11 10.85
CA GLY A 225 7.31 1.31 11.96
C GLY A 225 6.23 0.89 12.96
N LYS A 226 5.03 1.48 12.94
CA LYS A 226 3.91 1.03 13.79
C LYS A 226 3.56 -0.42 13.52
N TYR A 227 3.77 -0.87 12.28
CA TYR A 227 3.55 -2.25 11.85
C TYR A 227 4.70 -3.19 12.27
N GLY A 228 5.86 -2.67 12.65
CA GLY A 228 6.98 -3.47 13.15
C GLY A 228 6.90 -3.82 14.63
N CYS A 229 6.08 -3.10 15.40
CA CYS A 229 5.87 -3.36 16.82
C CYS A 229 5.12 -4.68 17.02
N LYS A 230 5.66 -5.57 17.85
CA LYS A 230 5.04 -6.87 18.17
C LYS A 230 3.86 -6.67 19.12
N ASP A 231 3.00 -7.68 19.26
CA ASP A 231 1.85 -7.62 20.18
C ASP A 231 2.26 -7.29 21.63
N ILE A 232 3.38 -7.86 22.10
CA ILE A 232 3.96 -7.56 23.42
C ILE A 232 4.45 -6.10 23.57
N GLU A 233 4.58 -5.38 22.46
CA GLU A 233 5.04 -3.99 22.37
C GLU A 233 3.89 -3.04 22.04
N ALA A 234 2.64 -3.52 21.89
CA ALA A 234 1.51 -2.74 21.42
C ALA A 234 1.31 -1.45 22.23
N GLU A 235 1.38 -1.51 23.57
CA GLU A 235 1.27 -0.35 24.47
C GLU A 235 2.44 0.65 24.31
N ARG A 236 3.59 0.16 23.83
CA ARG A 236 4.82 0.95 23.62
C ARG A 236 4.98 1.42 22.18
N THR A 237 4.04 1.11 21.29
CA THR A 237 4.05 1.54 19.87
C THR A 237 4.35 3.03 19.69
N PRO A 238 3.79 3.97 20.47
CA PRO A 238 4.11 5.39 20.34
C PRO A 238 5.61 5.73 20.52
N TYR A 239 6.35 4.90 21.24
CA TYR A 239 7.78 5.07 21.50
C TYR A 239 8.67 4.18 20.62
N LEU A 240 8.21 2.99 20.26
CA LEU A 240 9.02 2.01 19.54
C LEU A 240 8.91 2.11 18.02
N HIS A 241 7.84 2.71 17.49
CA HIS A 241 7.66 2.77 16.04
C HIS A 241 8.81 3.50 15.33
N TYR A 242 9.49 4.48 15.96
CA TYR A 242 10.66 5.13 15.37
C TYR A 242 11.80 4.17 15.07
N TYR A 243 12.06 3.22 15.98
CA TYR A 243 13.08 2.20 15.79
C TYR A 243 12.76 1.33 14.56
N TYR A 244 11.52 0.87 14.44
CA TYR A 244 11.10 0.07 13.29
C TYR A 244 11.02 0.87 11.99
N THR A 245 10.65 2.15 12.06
CA THR A 245 10.70 3.08 10.93
C THR A 245 12.15 3.20 10.45
N ASP A 246 13.10 3.49 11.34
CA ASP A 246 14.53 3.59 11.02
C ASP A 246 15.07 2.28 10.40
N MET A 247 14.75 1.14 11.00
CA MET A 247 15.13 -0.18 10.47
C MET A 247 14.63 -0.39 9.03
N TRP A 248 13.37 -0.05 8.74
CA TRP A 248 12.80 -0.20 7.41
C TRP A 248 13.51 0.70 6.39
N PHE A 249 13.74 1.98 6.72
CA PHE A 249 14.47 2.89 5.83
C PHE A 249 15.92 2.46 5.58
N LYS A 250 16.62 1.97 6.61
CA LYS A 250 17.99 1.44 6.50
C LYS A 250 18.05 0.19 5.61
N LYS A 251 17.12 -0.76 5.78
CA LYS A 251 16.99 -1.97 4.95
C LYS A 251 16.94 -1.65 3.45
N HIS A 252 16.32 -0.53 3.08
CA HIS A 252 16.18 -0.10 1.69
C HIS A 252 17.23 0.91 1.20
N ASN A 253 18.23 1.23 2.03
CA ASN A 253 19.24 2.25 1.75
C ASN A 253 18.63 3.64 1.46
N ILE A 254 17.73 4.09 2.35
CA ILE A 254 17.01 5.37 2.24
C ILE A 254 17.26 6.23 3.51
N PRO A 255 18.52 6.58 3.81
CA PRO A 255 18.89 7.17 5.10
C PRO A 255 18.40 8.62 5.32
N TYR A 256 18.37 9.49 4.30
CA TYR A 256 18.01 10.91 4.49
C TYR A 256 16.51 11.11 4.60
N ILE A 257 15.72 10.39 3.79
CA ILE A 257 14.26 10.39 3.95
C ILE A 257 13.91 9.76 5.31
N GLY A 258 14.55 8.64 5.64
CA GLY A 258 14.38 7.96 6.92
C GLY A 258 14.71 8.85 8.10
N HIS A 259 15.80 9.62 8.04
CA HIS A 259 16.18 10.56 9.09
C HIS A 259 15.07 11.58 9.38
N ILE A 260 14.45 12.18 8.35
CA ILE A 260 13.33 13.10 8.54
C ILE A 260 12.11 12.34 9.08
N ALA A 261 11.85 11.15 8.54
CA ALA A 261 10.71 10.32 8.92
C ALA A 261 10.76 9.90 10.39
N VAL A 262 11.92 9.64 10.98
CA VAL A 262 12.03 9.21 12.40
C VAL A 262 11.98 10.38 13.37
N ASN A 263 12.37 11.58 12.95
CA ASN A 263 12.39 12.80 13.78
C ASN A 263 11.08 13.62 13.69
N HIS A 264 9.97 13.02 13.23
CA HIS A 264 8.72 13.75 12.92
C HIS A 264 7.88 14.12 14.15
N SER A 265 8.09 13.45 15.27
CA SER A 265 7.45 13.73 16.56
C SER A 265 8.53 13.81 17.61
N VAL A 266 8.47 14.93 18.33
CA VAL A 266 9.63 15.48 19.00
C VAL A 266 9.66 15.04 20.45
N TRP A 267 10.37 13.94 20.67
CA TRP A 267 11.33 13.90 21.77
C TRP A 267 12.70 14.50 21.32
N ASP A 268 12.92 14.71 20.01
CA ASP A 268 14.19 15.16 19.40
C ASP A 268 14.24 16.65 18.97
N LEU A 269 13.23 17.48 19.29
CA LEU A 269 13.36 18.96 19.28
C LEU A 269 13.48 19.54 20.70
N GLU A 270 13.69 18.71 21.72
CA GLU A 270 14.21 19.23 22.98
C GLU A 270 15.60 19.82 22.69
N LEU A 271 15.84 21.03 23.20
CA LEU A 271 17.09 21.78 22.99
C LEU A 271 18.35 20.96 23.32
N GLU A 272 18.20 19.91 24.12
CA GLU A 272 19.24 18.98 24.58
C GLU A 272 19.74 18.02 23.48
N ASN A 273 18.93 17.75 22.45
CA ASN A 273 19.21 16.78 21.39
C ASN A 273 19.63 17.41 20.05
N LEU A 274 19.69 18.74 19.97
CA LEU A 274 20.24 19.44 18.81
C LEU A 274 21.78 19.58 18.96
N PRO A 275 22.59 19.14 17.99
CA PRO A 275 24.03 19.36 18.05
C PRO A 275 24.33 20.87 17.98
N LEU A 276 25.12 21.36 18.96
CA LEU A 276 25.73 22.69 18.96
C LEU A 276 26.76 22.84 17.84
#